data_AF-A0A968BWT9-F1
#
_entry.id   AF-A0A968BWT9-F1
#
_cell.length_a   1.000
_cell.length_b   1.000
_cell.length_c   1.000
_cell.angle_alpha   90.00
_cell.angle_beta   90.00
_cell.angle_gamma   90.00
#
_symmetry.space_group_name_H-M   'P 1'
#
loop_
_entity.id
_entity.type
_entity.pdbx_description
1 polymer ?
#
loop_
_entity_poly.entity_id
_entity_poly.type
_entity_poly.pdbx_seq_one_letter_code
_entity_poly.pdbx_strand_id
1 'polypeptide(L)'
;MSEAYIGRQPIYDRNLNIHAYELLYRTGEVNGAQVANGDQATSTVVMNALLDIGLENLIGEHRAFINFTHWFLTNADKIELPTE
;
A
#
# COMPACT_ATOMS: atom_id res chain seq x y z
N MET A 1 -11.82 9.50 13.40
CA MET A 1 -10.78 8.70 12.74
C MET A 1 -11.36 8.27 11.41
N SER A 2 -10.73 8.58 10.29
CA SER A 2 -11.17 8.06 8.99
C SER A 2 -10.82 6.58 8.91
N GLU A 3 -11.79 5.72 8.68
CA GLU A 3 -11.54 4.30 8.43
C GLU A 3 -10.73 4.13 7.14
N ALA A 4 -9.59 3.46 7.25
CA ALA A 4 -8.73 3.12 6.11
C ALA A 4 -8.99 1.66 5.73
N TYR A 5 -9.24 1.42 4.44
CA TYR A 5 -9.45 0.07 3.91
C TYR A 5 -8.26 -0.32 3.03
N ILE A 6 -7.78 -1.54 3.20
CA ILE A 6 -6.69 -2.12 2.40
C ILE A 6 -7.24 -3.29 1.61
N GLY A 7 -7.22 -3.16 0.28
CA GLY A 7 -7.45 -4.27 -0.63
C GLY A 7 -6.15 -5.05 -0.85
N ARG A 8 -6.22 -6.38 -0.87
CA ARG A 8 -5.13 -7.27 -1.27
C ARG A 8 -5.47 -7.96 -2.59
N GLN A 9 -4.59 -7.88 -3.57
CA GLN A 9 -4.78 -8.51 -4.88
C GLN A 9 -3.66 -9.52 -5.13
N PRO A 10 -3.96 -10.83 -5.26
CA PRO A 10 -2.94 -11.84 -5.49
C PRO A 10 -2.34 -11.71 -6.89
N ILE A 11 -1.02 -11.84 -6.98
CA ILE A 11 -0.25 -11.95 -8.21
C ILE A 11 0.24 -13.38 -8.30
N TYR A 12 -0.14 -14.07 -9.37
CA TYR A 12 0.21 -15.47 -9.59
C TYR A 12 1.46 -15.64 -10.46
N ASP A 13 2.23 -16.70 -10.20
CA ASP A 13 3.28 -17.16 -11.10
C ASP A 13 2.70 -17.92 -12.32
N ARG A 14 3.58 -18.42 -13.20
CA ARG A 14 3.18 -19.19 -14.40
C ARG A 14 2.48 -20.52 -14.07
N ASN A 15 2.60 -21.00 -12.83
CA ASN A 15 2.01 -22.23 -12.34
C ASN A 15 0.76 -21.98 -11.48
N LEU A 16 0.25 -20.73 -11.45
CA LEU A 16 -0.89 -20.31 -10.63
C LEU A 16 -0.65 -20.39 -9.11
N ASN A 17 0.60 -20.42 -8.65
CA ASN A 17 0.92 -20.23 -7.24
C ASN A 17 0.94 -18.74 -6.90
N ILE A 18 0.58 -18.39 -5.67
CA ILE A 18 0.66 -17.00 -5.20
C ILE A 18 2.14 -16.63 -5.12
N HIS A 19 2.55 -15.73 -6.01
CA HIS A 19 3.89 -15.17 -6.04
C HIS A 19 4.02 -13.98 -5.08
N ALA A 20 2.99 -13.14 -5.06
CA ALA A 20 2.99 -11.87 -4.35
C ALA A 20 1.56 -11.33 -4.16
N TYR A 21 1.45 -10.22 -3.44
CA TYR A 21 0.23 -9.41 -3.35
C TYR A 21 0.51 -7.97 -3.73
N GLU A 22 -0.40 -7.37 -4.50
CA GLU A 22 -0.50 -5.93 -4.64
C GLU A 22 -1.43 -5.38 -3.55
N LEU A 23 -0.96 -4.36 -2.84
CA LEU A 23 -1.71 -3.70 -1.77
C LEU A 23 -2.30 -2.39 -2.29
N LEU A 24 -3.60 -2.24 -2.11
CA LEU A 24 -4.39 -1.14 -2.69
C LEU A 24 -5.09 -0.37 -1.58
N TYR A 25 -4.76 0.90 -1.43
CA TYR A 25 -5.48 1.79 -0.50
C TYR A 25 -6.85 2.17 -1.06
N ARG A 26 -7.87 2.09 -0.22
CA ARG A 26 -9.25 2.44 -0.54
C ARG A 26 -9.80 3.42 0.49
N THR A 27 -10.51 4.43 0.02
CA THR A 27 -11.19 5.41 0.86
C THR A 27 -12.70 5.10 0.88
N GLY A 28 -13.20 4.60 2.01
CA GLY A 28 -14.60 4.23 2.18
C GLY A 28 -15.05 3.04 1.31
N GLU A 29 -16.37 2.90 1.12
CA GLU A 29 -16.99 1.81 0.35
C GLU A 29 -16.82 1.92 -1.17
N VAL A 30 -16.13 2.96 -1.66
CA VAL A 30 -15.95 3.19 -3.09
C VAL A 30 -14.70 2.44 -3.56
N ASN A 31 -14.81 1.74 -4.68
CA ASN A 31 -13.71 1.01 -5.35
C ASN A 31 -12.65 1.96 -5.96
N GLY A 32 -12.13 2.92 -5.19
CA GLY A 32 -11.16 3.90 -5.64
C GLY A 32 -10.53 4.64 -4.47
N ALA A 33 -9.31 5.12 -4.69
CA ALA A 33 -8.69 6.08 -3.78
C ALA A 33 -9.24 7.47 -4.14
N GLN A 34 -10.19 7.99 -3.37
CA GLN A 34 -10.67 9.37 -3.46
C GLN A 34 -9.70 10.26 -2.69
N VAL A 35 -8.54 10.54 -3.30
CA VAL A 35 -7.53 11.41 -2.67
C VAL A 35 -7.58 12.77 -3.36
N ALA A 36 -8.22 13.74 -2.70
CA ALA A 36 -8.32 15.12 -3.17
C ALA A 36 -6.96 15.88 -3.14
N ASN A 37 -5.99 15.36 -2.38
CA ASN A 37 -4.62 15.87 -2.32
C ASN A 37 -3.68 14.64 -2.21
N GLY A 38 -3.39 14.05 -3.37
CA GLY A 38 -2.81 12.71 -3.56
C GLY A 38 -1.49 12.41 -2.86
N ASP A 39 -0.66 13.43 -2.62
CA ASP A 39 0.78 13.20 -2.53
C ASP A 39 1.33 13.04 -1.11
N GLN A 40 0.72 13.66 -0.09
CA GLN A 40 1.25 13.64 1.29
C GLN A 40 0.48 12.73 2.25
N ALA A 41 -0.85 12.63 2.10
CA ALA A 41 -1.67 11.87 3.05
C ALA A 41 -1.64 10.36 2.75
N THR A 42 -1.60 9.97 1.48
CA THR A 42 -1.71 8.56 1.07
C THR A 42 -0.46 7.79 1.41
N SER A 43 0.74 8.29 1.10
CA SER A 43 1.94 7.50 1.33
C SER A 43 2.27 7.33 2.79
N THR A 44 2.14 8.38 3.62
CA THR A 44 2.46 8.30 5.05
C THR A 44 1.41 7.51 5.84
N VAL A 45 0.11 7.69 5.54
CA VAL A 45 -0.93 6.90 6.23
C VAL A 45 -0.94 5.45 5.73
N VAL A 46 -0.68 5.19 4.45
CA VAL A 46 -0.58 3.82 3.93
C VAL A 46 0.67 3.13 4.45
N MET A 47 1.84 3.78 4.46
CA MET A 47 3.03 3.21 5.10
C MET A 47 2.78 2.96 6.58
N ASN A 48 2.31 3.96 7.33
CA ASN A 48 2.09 3.79 8.76
C ASN A 48 1.00 2.76 9.06
N ALA A 49 -0.10 2.69 8.30
CA ALA A 49 -1.14 1.67 8.49
C ALA A 49 -0.69 0.27 8.07
N LEU A 50 0.11 0.14 7.01
CA LEU A 50 0.70 -1.14 6.60
C LEU A 50 1.68 -1.66 7.65
N LEU A 51 2.38 -0.77 8.33
CA LEU A 51 3.33 -1.10 9.39
C LEU A 51 2.61 -1.36 10.73
N ASP A 52 1.58 -0.59 11.06
CA ASP A 52 0.78 -0.76 12.27
C ASP A 52 -0.07 -2.04 12.25
N ILE A 53 -0.66 -2.40 11.10
CA ILE A 53 -1.37 -3.68 10.92
C ILE A 53 -0.37 -4.85 10.85
N GLY A 54 0.87 -4.58 10.44
CA GLY A 54 1.90 -5.58 10.19
C GLY A 54 1.78 -6.15 8.78
N LEU A 55 2.85 -6.00 8.00
CA LEU A 55 2.90 -6.47 6.62
C LEU A 55 2.68 -7.99 6.53
N GLU A 56 3.25 -8.73 7.48
CA GLU A 56 3.06 -10.18 7.66
C GLU A 56 1.59 -10.59 7.79
N ASN A 57 0.74 -9.79 8.44
CA ASN A 57 -0.68 -10.11 8.60
C ASN A 57 -1.45 -9.94 7.29
N LEU A 58 -0.93 -9.14 6.36
CA LEU A 58 -1.56 -8.85 5.07
C LEU A 58 -1.12 -9.80 3.97
N ILE A 59 0.16 -10.18 3.95
CA ILE A 59 0.76 -10.95 2.84
C ILE A 59 1.40 -12.27 3.26
N GLY A 60 1.51 -12.56 4.56
CA GLY A 60 2.25 -13.71 5.06
C GLY A 60 3.72 -13.65 4.64
N GLU A 61 4.23 -14.76 4.08
CA GLU A 61 5.62 -14.88 3.60
C GLU A 61 5.79 -14.39 2.14
N HIS A 62 4.74 -13.86 1.53
CA HIS A 62 4.77 -13.42 0.13
C HIS A 62 5.32 -12.00 -0.01
N ARG A 63 5.66 -11.61 -1.25
CA ARG A 63 6.14 -10.24 -1.54
C ARG A 63 4.95 -9.27 -1.61
N ALA A 64 5.15 -8.03 -1.14
CA ALA A 64 4.20 -6.94 -1.34
C ALA A 64 4.64 -6.02 -2.48
N PHE A 65 3.68 -5.66 -3.32
CA PHE A 65 3.80 -4.61 -4.32
C PHE A 65 2.92 -3.43 -3.88
N ILE A 66 3.51 -2.23 -3.87
CA ILE A 66 2.84 -0.99 -3.48
C ILE A 66 2.97 -0.01 -4.64
N ASN A 67 1.87 0.62 -5.01
CA ASN A 67 1.87 1.66 -6.04
C ASN A 67 2.35 2.99 -5.46
N PHE A 68 3.28 3.64 -6.15
CA PHE A 68 3.78 4.96 -5.82
C PHE A 68 3.46 5.96 -6.94
N THR A 69 3.10 7.18 -6.57
CA THR A 69 2.92 8.27 -7.54
C THR A 69 4.28 8.71 -8.09
N HIS A 70 4.27 9.34 -9.27
CA HIS A 70 5.49 9.91 -9.85
C HIS A 70 6.19 10.89 -8.90
N TRP A 71 5.41 11.71 -8.19
CA TRP A 71 5.94 12.64 -7.19
C TRP A 71 6.69 11.89 -6.08
N PHE A 72 6.10 10.82 -5.54
CA PHE A 72 6.77 9.99 -4.53
C PHE A 72 8.12 9.45 -5.03
N LEU A 73 8.14 8.90 -6.25
CA LEU A 73 9.36 8.34 -6.84
C LEU A 73 10.45 9.38 -7.09
N THR A 74 10.08 10.64 -7.36
CA THR A 74 11.02 11.73 -7.66
C THR A 74 11.39 12.56 -6.43
N ASN A 75 10.73 12.33 -5.28
CA ASN A 75 10.98 13.02 -4.01
C ASN A 75 11.21 12.04 -2.85
N ALA A 76 11.65 10.82 -3.13
CA ALA A 76 11.85 9.77 -2.12
C ALA A 76 12.84 10.16 -1.01
N ASP A 77 13.78 11.05 -1.29
CA ASP A 77 14.73 11.65 -0.33
C ASP A 77 14.06 12.56 0.72
N LYS A 78 12.86 13.04 0.43
CA LYS A 78 12.05 13.89 1.32
C LYS A 78 10.98 13.11 2.07
N ILE A 79 10.94 11.80 1.89
CA ILE A 79 9.98 10.92 2.50
C ILE A 79 10.72 10.08 3.52
N GLU A 80 10.38 10.28 4.79
CA GLU A 80 10.89 9.46 5.86
C GLU A 80 10.28 8.07 5.72
N LEU A 81 11.04 7.16 5.12
CA LEU A 81 10.76 5.74 5.20
C LEU A 81 11.03 5.31 6.65
N PRO A 82 10.10 4.61 7.29
CA PRO A 82 10.35 4.07 8.60
C PRO A 82 11.54 3.13 8.51
N THR A 83 12.53 3.41 9.34
CA THR A 83 13.58 2.46 9.68
C THR A 83 12.93 1.33 10.46
N GLU A 84 13.14 0.09 9.99
CA GLU A 84 12.69 -1.16 10.63
C GLU A 84 12.83 -1.15 12.16
#